data_AF-A0AAW2GP21-F1
#
_entry.id   AF-A0AAW2GP21-F1
#
_cell.length_a   1.000
_cell.length_b   1.000
_cell.length_c   1.000
_cell.angle_alpha   90.00
_cell.angle_beta   90.00
_cell.angle_gamma   90.00
#
_symmetry.space_group_name_H-M   'P 1'
#
loop_
_entity.id
_entity.type
_entity.pdbx_description
1 polymer ?
#
loop_
_entity_poly.entity_id
_entity_poly.type
_entity_poly.pdbx_seq_one_letter_code
_entity_poly.pdbx_strand_id
1 'polypeptide(L)'
;METDKECQPIDKTFNSGCSIETSCKKNFVPLPETEFQRVVLSYLQSIEITYEQILSKINILLRNKDSTQIITSKPEGLPELPLSTMEQFQEMETLLDTEENYNYYRTRLASIGGENQRSCVMSMLKFLLSNKLATYFNWAGRKNKIAFKNKKIMNVIYESARLVFGEINGPYTGDKIIENAVKDWLKLASNRLSYYDSKKTNCS
;
A
#
# COMPACT_ATOMS: atom_id res chain seq x y z
N MET A 1 -51.69 -22.66 -22.68
CA MET A 1 -52.64 -23.44 -21.87
C MET A 1 -51.82 -24.13 -20.81
N GLU A 2 -51.65 -23.40 -19.73
CA GLU A 2 -50.97 -23.74 -18.49
C GLU A 2 -51.76 -24.85 -17.82
N THR A 3 -51.10 -25.93 -17.38
CA THR A 3 -51.70 -26.87 -16.42
C THR A 3 -50.65 -27.27 -15.42
N ASP A 4 -50.83 -26.71 -14.23
CA ASP A 4 -50.09 -26.97 -13.01
C ASP A 4 -50.13 -28.46 -12.64
N LYS A 5 -48.98 -29.00 -12.22
CA LYS A 5 -48.90 -30.28 -11.50
C LYS A 5 -48.69 -30.01 -10.03
N GLU A 6 -49.81 -29.94 -9.33
CA GLU A 6 -49.96 -30.04 -7.89
C GLU A 6 -49.38 -31.38 -7.39
N CYS A 7 -48.42 -31.35 -6.47
CA CYS A 7 -47.99 -32.53 -5.71
C CYS A 7 -48.29 -32.31 -4.23
N GLN A 8 -49.33 -32.99 -3.76
CA GLN A 8 -49.70 -33.14 -2.35
C GLN A 8 -49.01 -34.38 -1.72
N PRO A 9 -48.97 -34.48 -0.37
CA PRO A 9 -47.82 -35.01 0.36
C PRO A 9 -47.90 -36.52 0.63
N ILE A 10 -46.72 -37.15 0.74
CA ILE A 10 -46.57 -38.57 1.05
C ILE A 10 -46.38 -38.73 2.57
N ASP A 11 -47.45 -39.10 3.25
CA ASP A 11 -47.40 -39.75 4.57
C ASP A 11 -46.90 -41.19 4.40
N LYS A 12 -45.72 -41.50 4.94
CA LYS A 12 -45.37 -42.89 5.34
C LYS A 12 -44.58 -42.90 6.62
N THR A 13 -45.30 -43.31 7.66
CA THR A 13 -44.85 -43.75 8.98
C THR A 13 -43.83 -44.87 8.86
N PHE A 14 -42.64 -44.69 9.44
CA PHE A 14 -41.78 -45.82 9.82
C PHE A 14 -41.34 -45.62 11.27
N ASN A 15 -42.03 -46.31 12.16
CA ASN A 15 -41.75 -46.34 13.58
C ASN A 15 -40.83 -47.54 13.85
N SER A 16 -39.57 -47.27 14.18
CA SER A 16 -38.64 -48.25 14.75
C SER A 16 -37.99 -47.60 15.96
N GLY A 17 -38.45 -47.99 17.14
CA GLY A 17 -37.97 -47.47 18.42
C GLY A 17 -36.52 -47.85 18.69
N CYS A 18 -35.74 -46.86 19.12
CA CYS A 18 -34.63 -47.07 20.02
C CYS A 18 -34.73 -45.97 21.08
N SER A 19 -35.15 -46.37 22.28
CA SER A 19 -35.31 -45.50 23.43
C SER A 19 -33.93 -45.07 23.94
N ILE A 20 -33.61 -43.79 23.78
CA ILE A 20 -32.71 -43.10 24.71
C ILE A 20 -33.49 -41.89 25.24
N GLU A 21 -33.90 -42.00 26.50
CA GLU A 21 -34.59 -40.95 27.23
C GLU A 21 -33.69 -39.73 27.42
N THR A 22 -34.13 -38.63 26.80
CA THR A 22 -34.16 -37.24 27.31
C THR A 22 -33.11 -36.78 28.33
N SER A 23 -32.31 -35.79 27.93
CA SER A 23 -32.27 -34.50 28.63
C SER A 23 -31.63 -33.40 27.77
N CYS A 24 -32.48 -32.58 27.13
CA CYS A 24 -32.41 -31.10 27.10
C CYS A 24 -33.40 -30.59 26.03
N LYS A 25 -34.72 -30.70 26.28
CA LYS A 25 -35.70 -29.94 25.50
C LYS A 25 -35.56 -28.48 25.92
N LYS A 26 -34.71 -27.72 25.23
CA LYS A 26 -34.76 -26.26 25.32
C LYS A 26 -36.12 -25.84 24.76
N ASN A 27 -37.02 -25.40 25.64
CA ASN A 27 -38.26 -24.76 25.24
C ASN A 27 -37.89 -23.56 24.37
N PHE A 28 -38.02 -23.72 23.04
CA PHE A 28 -37.84 -22.63 22.11
C PHE A 28 -39.13 -21.81 22.16
N VAL A 29 -39.16 -20.79 23.01
CA VAL A 29 -40.22 -19.79 22.96
C VAL A 29 -40.05 -19.05 21.64
N PRO A 30 -41.02 -19.09 20.71
CA PRO A 30 -40.95 -18.34 19.48
C PRO A 30 -40.85 -16.86 19.85
N LEU A 31 -39.75 -16.22 19.45
CA LEU A 31 -39.62 -14.78 19.60
C LEU A 31 -40.75 -14.12 18.79
N PRO A 32 -41.35 -13.02 19.29
CA PRO A 32 -42.25 -12.21 18.48
C PRO A 32 -41.61 -11.92 17.12
N GLU A 33 -42.39 -11.95 16.04
CA GLU A 33 -41.85 -11.85 14.68
C GLU A 33 -40.95 -10.61 14.49
N THR A 34 -41.32 -9.49 15.09
CA THR A 34 -40.55 -8.25 15.09
C THR A 34 -39.20 -8.35 15.82
N GLU A 35 -39.16 -9.10 16.93
CA GLU A 35 -37.94 -9.39 17.69
C GLU A 35 -37.02 -10.33 16.92
N PHE A 36 -37.60 -11.38 16.33
CA PHE A 36 -36.86 -12.29 15.47
C PHE A 36 -36.26 -11.55 14.27
N GLN A 37 -37.06 -10.74 13.56
CA GLN A 37 -36.61 -9.92 12.44
C GLN A 37 -35.49 -8.96 12.86
N ARG A 38 -35.63 -8.28 14.00
CA ARG A 38 -34.59 -7.37 14.53
C ARG A 38 -33.29 -8.11 14.81
N VAL A 39 -33.36 -9.27 15.45
CA VAL A 39 -32.18 -10.10 15.73
C VAL A 39 -31.52 -10.55 14.42
N VAL A 40 -32.30 -11.05 13.45
CA VAL A 40 -31.78 -11.48 12.14
C VAL A 40 -31.11 -10.32 11.40
N LEU A 41 -31.74 -9.15 11.34
CA LEU A 41 -31.17 -7.97 10.69
C LEU A 41 -29.87 -7.51 11.38
N SER A 42 -29.82 -7.56 12.72
CA SER A 42 -28.58 -7.22 13.45
C SER A 42 -27.44 -8.20 13.16
N TYR A 43 -27.76 -9.49 12.99
CA TYR A 43 -26.78 -10.50 12.58
C TYR A 43 -26.32 -10.28 11.14
N LEU A 44 -27.22 -9.98 10.20
CA LEU A 44 -26.86 -9.69 8.81
C LEU A 44 -25.95 -8.47 8.71
N GLN A 45 -26.26 -7.39 9.44
CA GLN A 45 -25.41 -6.21 9.52
C GLN A 45 -24.04 -6.54 10.13
N SER A 46 -24.02 -7.37 11.18
CA SER A 46 -22.75 -7.81 11.79
C SER A 46 -21.91 -8.65 10.83
N ILE A 47 -22.54 -9.50 10.01
CA ILE A 47 -21.87 -10.28 8.96
C ILE A 47 -21.29 -9.36 7.89
N GLU A 48 -22.04 -8.36 7.42
CA GLU A 48 -21.58 -7.37 6.45
C GLU A 48 -20.35 -6.59 6.99
N ILE A 49 -20.43 -6.10 8.23
CA ILE A 49 -19.29 -5.45 8.89
C ILE A 49 -18.09 -6.39 9.00
N THR A 50 -18.33 -7.65 9.37
CA THR A 50 -17.26 -8.65 9.51
C THR A 50 -16.62 -8.95 8.15
N TYR A 51 -17.42 -9.02 7.08
CA TYR A 51 -16.95 -9.23 5.71
C TYR A 51 -16.02 -8.08 5.28
N GLU A 52 -16.43 -6.83 5.50
CA GLU A 52 -15.59 -5.66 5.19
C GLU A 52 -14.30 -5.64 6.03
N GLN A 53 -14.38 -6.02 7.30
CA GLN A 53 -13.20 -6.17 8.16
C GLN A 53 -12.27 -7.28 7.68
N ILE A 54 -12.79 -8.39 7.15
CA ILE A 54 -12.01 -9.48 6.57
C ILE A 54 -11.31 -9.00 5.30
N LEU A 55 -12.01 -8.32 4.40
CA LEU A 55 -11.42 -7.76 3.19
C LEU A 55 -10.27 -6.81 3.52
N SER A 56 -10.46 -5.91 4.50
CA SER A 56 -9.42 -5.01 4.99
C SER A 56 -8.20 -5.77 5.54
N LYS A 57 -8.42 -6.81 6.36
CA LYS A 57 -7.34 -7.65 6.90
C LYS A 57 -6.59 -8.40 5.80
N ILE A 58 -7.29 -8.92 4.79
CA ILE A 58 -6.67 -9.58 3.63
C ILE A 58 -5.79 -8.59 2.87
N ASN A 59 -6.24 -7.37 2.60
CA ASN A 59 -5.44 -6.36 1.91
C ASN A 59 -4.17 -5.99 2.69
N ILE A 60 -4.27 -5.89 4.02
CA ILE A 60 -3.09 -5.68 4.90
C ILE A 60 -2.13 -6.89 4.81
N LEU A 61 -2.65 -8.12 4.85
CA LEU A 61 -1.83 -9.33 4.75
C LEU A 61 -1.18 -9.49 3.38
N LEU A 62 -1.87 -9.15 2.29
CA LEU A 62 -1.31 -9.17 0.93
C LEU A 62 -0.17 -8.16 0.80
N ARG A 63 -0.38 -6.93 1.26
CA ARG A 63 0.67 -5.91 1.35
C ARG A 63 1.86 -6.36 2.18
N ASN A 64 1.61 -7.09 3.27
CA ASN A 64 2.65 -7.65 4.13
C ASN A 64 3.29 -8.92 3.55
N LYS A 65 2.62 -9.68 2.70
CA LYS A 65 3.18 -10.87 2.01
C LYS A 65 4.19 -10.44 0.95
N ASP A 66 3.90 -9.36 0.22
CA ASP A 66 4.87 -8.71 -0.65
C ASP A 66 6.03 -8.09 0.14
N SER A 67 5.78 -7.70 1.40
CA SER A 67 6.80 -7.17 2.31
C SER A 67 7.62 -8.24 3.03
N THR A 68 7.07 -9.44 3.28
CA THR A 68 7.71 -10.52 4.06
C THR A 68 8.56 -11.48 3.22
N GLN A 69 8.70 -11.23 1.91
CA GLN A 69 9.68 -11.93 1.07
C GLN A 69 10.83 -11.06 0.50
N ILE A 70 10.92 -9.77 0.83
CA ILE A 70 12.07 -8.94 0.43
C ILE A 70 12.48 -8.01 1.57
N ILE A 71 12.90 -8.58 2.69
CA ILE A 71 14.12 -8.06 3.34
C ILE A 71 15.23 -8.96 2.83
N THR A 72 15.58 -8.83 1.55
CA THR A 72 16.91 -9.21 1.11
C THR A 72 17.86 -8.37 1.96
N SER A 73 18.72 -9.05 2.72
CA SER A 73 19.90 -8.43 3.33
C SER A 73 20.46 -7.40 2.35
N LYS A 74 20.69 -6.16 2.81
CA LYS A 74 21.24 -5.07 1.98
C LYS A 74 22.38 -5.64 1.12
N PRO A 75 22.26 -5.65 -0.22
CA PRO A 75 23.33 -6.13 -1.09
C PRO A 75 24.65 -5.45 -0.75
N GLU A 76 25.74 -6.21 -0.82
CA GLU A 76 27.07 -5.70 -0.51
C GLU A 76 27.47 -4.61 -1.50
N GLY A 77 28.22 -3.60 -1.04
CA GLY A 77 28.68 -2.50 -1.90
C GLY A 77 27.65 -1.40 -2.20
N LEU A 78 26.45 -1.43 -1.61
CA LEU A 78 25.50 -0.33 -1.76
C LEU A 78 25.89 0.92 -0.95
N PRO A 79 25.84 2.12 -1.56
CA PRO A 79 26.30 3.36 -0.93
C PRO A 79 25.45 3.73 0.29
N GLU A 80 26.02 4.58 1.13
CA GLU A 80 25.29 5.21 2.22
C GLU A 80 24.33 6.30 1.68
N LEU A 81 23.21 6.44 2.38
CA LEU A 81 22.15 7.38 2.05
C LEU A 81 21.96 8.39 3.19
N PRO A 82 21.62 9.66 2.90
CA PRO A 82 21.36 10.21 1.57
C PRO A 82 22.64 10.55 0.78
N LEU A 83 22.57 10.45 -0.56
CA LEU A 83 23.66 10.82 -1.45
C LEU A 83 23.97 12.32 -1.37
N SER A 84 25.25 12.65 -1.31
CA SER A 84 25.71 14.02 -1.06
C SER A 84 26.55 14.61 -2.20
N THR A 85 27.03 13.78 -3.12
CA THR A 85 27.91 14.16 -4.23
C THR A 85 27.40 13.64 -5.57
N MET A 86 27.88 14.23 -6.66
CA MET A 86 27.47 13.81 -8.01
C MET A 86 28.09 12.45 -8.38
N GLU A 87 29.27 12.16 -7.85
CA GLU A 87 30.01 10.92 -8.02
C GLU A 87 29.22 9.75 -7.40
N GLN A 88 28.79 9.90 -6.14
CA GLN A 88 27.91 8.93 -5.47
C GLN A 88 26.59 8.70 -6.22
N PHE A 89 26.05 9.76 -6.85
CA PHE A 89 24.86 9.64 -7.68
C PHE A 89 25.10 8.82 -8.94
N GLN A 90 26.23 9.03 -9.63
CA GLN A 90 26.60 8.26 -10.82
C GLN A 90 26.88 6.79 -10.49
N GLU A 91 27.53 6.55 -9.36
CA GLU A 91 27.74 5.20 -8.83
C GLU A 91 26.40 4.51 -8.57
N MET A 92 25.46 5.18 -7.91
CA MET A 92 24.11 4.63 -7.69
C MET A 92 23.38 4.33 -9.01
N GLU A 93 23.44 5.22 -10.01
CA GLU A 93 22.82 4.97 -11.33
C GLU A 93 23.42 3.74 -12.02
N THR A 94 24.71 3.45 -11.79
CA THR A 94 25.39 2.24 -12.29
C THR A 94 24.97 1.01 -11.49
N LEU A 95 24.90 1.10 -10.16
CA LEU A 95 24.45 0.00 -9.30
C LEU A 95 23.00 -0.42 -9.60
N LEU A 96 22.16 0.51 -10.04
CA LEU A 96 20.79 0.26 -10.46
C LEU A 96 20.66 -0.40 -11.84
N ASP A 97 21.75 -0.70 -12.56
CA ASP A 97 21.73 -1.67 -13.68
C ASP A 97 21.46 -3.09 -13.18
N THR A 98 21.94 -3.42 -11.99
CA THR A 98 21.77 -4.75 -11.40
C THR A 98 20.34 -4.90 -10.90
N GLU A 99 19.64 -5.92 -11.41
CA GLU A 99 18.24 -6.19 -11.05
C GLU A 99 18.04 -6.41 -9.55
N GLU A 100 18.98 -7.08 -8.87
CA GLU A 100 18.97 -7.27 -7.42
C GLU A 100 18.98 -5.94 -6.66
N ASN A 101 19.88 -5.02 -7.02
CA ASN A 101 19.98 -3.70 -6.41
C ASN A 101 18.74 -2.85 -6.70
N TYR A 102 18.24 -2.92 -7.93
CA TYR A 102 17.01 -2.23 -8.34
C TYR A 102 15.81 -2.68 -7.51
N ASN A 103 15.61 -3.99 -7.38
CA ASN A 103 14.51 -4.57 -6.61
C ASN A 103 14.67 -4.30 -5.12
N TYR A 104 15.89 -4.35 -4.58
CA TYR A 104 16.17 -3.96 -3.19
C TYR A 104 15.73 -2.52 -2.92
N TYR A 105 16.17 -1.55 -3.74
CA TYR A 105 15.78 -0.16 -3.54
C TYR A 105 14.29 0.07 -3.78
N ARG A 106 13.68 -0.62 -4.75
CA ARG A 106 12.24 -0.56 -5.01
C ARG A 106 11.44 -0.95 -3.77
N THR A 107 11.76 -2.09 -3.16
CA THR A 107 11.06 -2.55 -1.95
C THR A 107 11.41 -1.68 -0.74
N ARG A 108 12.68 -1.28 -0.61
CA ARG A 108 13.12 -0.43 0.50
C ARG A 108 12.42 0.94 0.48
N LEU A 109 12.30 1.58 -0.68
CA LEU A 109 11.59 2.84 -0.81
C LEU A 109 10.09 2.67 -0.59
N ALA A 110 9.49 1.58 -1.10
CA ALA A 110 8.09 1.27 -0.83
C ALA A 110 7.80 1.14 0.69
N SER A 111 8.75 0.61 1.47
CA SER A 111 8.63 0.48 2.93
C SER A 111 8.62 1.80 3.70
N ILE A 112 9.07 2.91 3.08
CA ILE A 112 9.05 4.24 3.74
C ILE A 112 7.60 4.70 3.96
N GLY A 113 6.74 4.49 2.96
CA GLY A 113 5.35 4.91 3.00
C GLY A 113 5.14 6.42 3.14
N GLY A 114 3.92 6.79 3.49
CA GLY A 114 3.47 8.16 3.71
C GLY A 114 1.95 8.21 3.79
N GLU A 115 1.41 9.27 4.39
CA GLU A 115 -0.04 9.47 4.51
C GLU A 115 -0.75 9.50 3.15
N ASN A 116 -0.07 10.01 2.12
CA ASN A 116 -0.57 10.05 0.76
C ASN A 116 0.59 9.90 -0.24
N GLN A 117 0.25 9.71 -1.51
CA GLN A 117 1.23 9.47 -2.58
C GLN A 117 2.28 10.59 -2.69
N ARG A 118 1.86 11.86 -2.56
CA ARG A 118 2.77 13.00 -2.61
C ARG A 118 3.74 12.99 -1.42
N SER A 119 3.26 12.80 -0.20
CA SER A 119 4.12 12.80 1.00
C SER A 119 5.09 11.62 1.00
N CYS A 120 4.65 10.46 0.53
CA CYS A 120 5.50 9.28 0.35
C CYS A 120 6.67 9.54 -0.61
N VAL A 121 6.39 10.07 -1.80
CA VAL A 121 7.45 10.42 -2.78
C VAL A 121 8.43 11.45 -2.21
N MET A 122 7.94 12.45 -1.47
CA MET A 122 8.83 13.41 -0.80
C MET A 122 9.73 12.76 0.25
N SER A 123 9.23 11.76 0.99
CA SER A 123 10.02 11.00 1.95
C SER A 123 11.06 10.11 1.27
N MET A 124 10.72 9.46 0.15
CA MET A 124 11.66 8.71 -0.68
C MET A 124 12.81 9.60 -1.17
N LEU A 125 12.50 10.81 -1.66
CA LEU A 125 13.52 11.77 -2.12
C LEU A 125 14.44 12.24 -1.00
N LYS A 126 13.91 12.50 0.20
CA LYS A 126 14.72 12.87 1.38
C LYS A 126 15.63 11.73 1.82
N PHE A 127 15.18 10.49 1.67
CA PHE A 127 15.98 9.31 1.95
C PHE A 127 17.12 9.15 0.93
N LEU A 128 16.87 9.42 -0.34
CA LEU A 128 17.84 9.21 -1.42
C LEU A 128 18.87 10.33 -1.57
N LEU A 129 18.46 11.59 -1.46
CA LEU A 129 19.27 12.74 -1.88
C LEU A 129 19.37 13.80 -0.78
N SER A 130 20.58 14.29 -0.54
CA SER A 130 20.79 15.46 0.29
C SER A 130 20.23 16.72 -0.39
N ASN A 131 19.90 17.75 0.39
CA ASN A 131 19.46 19.04 -0.16
C ASN A 131 20.52 19.65 -1.08
N LYS A 132 21.81 19.51 -0.75
CA LYS A 132 22.93 19.99 -1.56
C LYS A 132 22.93 19.32 -2.93
N LEU A 133 22.91 17.98 -2.97
CA LEU A 133 22.92 17.22 -4.22
C LEU A 133 21.66 17.51 -5.06
N ALA A 134 20.50 17.65 -4.42
CA ALA A 134 19.25 17.96 -5.11
C ALA A 134 19.31 19.28 -5.90
N THR A 135 20.17 20.24 -5.51
CA THR A 135 20.29 21.53 -6.24
C THR A 135 20.83 21.40 -7.66
N TYR A 136 21.57 20.33 -7.98
CA TYR A 136 22.13 20.07 -9.32
C TYR A 136 21.10 19.57 -10.32
N PHE A 137 19.92 19.19 -9.85
CA PHE A 137 18.87 18.60 -10.69
C PHE A 137 17.71 19.56 -10.93
N ASN A 138 17.02 19.34 -12.04
CA ASN A 138 15.62 19.70 -12.19
C ASN A 138 14.91 18.64 -13.02
N TRP A 139 13.60 18.77 -13.20
CA TRP A 139 12.83 17.77 -13.93
C TRP A 139 13.31 17.54 -15.37
N ALA A 140 13.50 18.61 -16.14
CA ALA A 140 13.70 18.53 -17.60
C ALA A 140 15.15 18.71 -18.08
N GLY A 141 16.09 19.03 -17.20
CA GLY A 141 17.49 19.32 -17.52
C GLY A 141 17.76 20.72 -18.09
N ARG A 142 16.93 21.72 -17.77
CA ARG A 142 17.10 23.08 -18.30
C ARG A 142 18.10 23.90 -17.47
N LYS A 143 18.66 24.96 -18.06
CA LYS A 143 19.55 25.93 -17.39
C LYS A 143 20.77 25.27 -16.71
N ASN A 144 21.49 24.43 -17.45
CA ASN A 144 22.71 23.74 -16.99
C ASN A 144 22.52 22.81 -15.77
N LYS A 145 21.29 22.40 -15.48
CA LYS A 145 20.99 21.37 -14.48
C LYS A 145 20.74 20.04 -15.16
N ILE A 146 20.93 18.95 -14.42
CA ILE A 146 20.74 17.59 -14.92
C ILE A 146 19.24 17.23 -14.90
N ALA A 147 18.76 16.57 -15.95
CA ALA A 147 17.38 16.08 -16.03
C ALA A 147 17.19 14.88 -15.11
N PHE A 148 16.32 15.01 -14.11
CA PHE A 148 16.02 13.93 -13.17
C PHE A 148 15.06 12.89 -13.74
N LYS A 149 14.15 13.31 -14.64
CA LYS A 149 13.09 12.44 -15.19
C LYS A 149 13.60 11.21 -15.95
N ASN A 150 14.85 11.25 -16.44
CA ASN A 150 15.47 10.19 -17.23
C ASN A 150 16.44 9.33 -16.39
N LYS A 151 16.45 9.49 -15.07
CA LYS A 151 17.37 8.78 -14.17
C LYS A 151 16.74 7.50 -13.66
N LYS A 152 17.56 6.48 -13.42
CA LYS A 152 17.07 5.18 -12.95
C LYS A 152 16.51 5.27 -11.55
N ILE A 153 17.11 6.09 -10.69
CA ILE A 153 16.54 6.43 -9.38
C ILE A 153 15.08 6.91 -9.52
N MET A 154 14.74 7.65 -10.58
CA MET A 154 13.37 8.08 -10.83
C MET A 154 12.45 6.89 -11.17
N ASN A 155 12.91 5.94 -11.97
CA ASN A 155 12.17 4.72 -12.28
C ASN A 155 11.91 3.90 -11.01
N VAL A 156 12.92 3.76 -10.14
CA VAL A 156 12.76 3.10 -8.84
C VAL A 156 11.69 3.82 -8.01
N ILE A 157 11.69 5.16 -7.96
CA ILE A 157 10.66 5.93 -7.24
C ILE A 157 9.26 5.67 -7.81
N TYR A 158 9.10 5.64 -9.14
CA TYR A 158 7.82 5.31 -9.77
C TYR A 158 7.32 3.93 -9.34
N GLU A 159 8.15 2.90 -9.51
CA GLU A 159 7.79 1.52 -9.17
C GLU A 159 7.52 1.35 -7.68
N SER A 160 8.28 2.03 -6.82
CA SER A 160 8.08 2.01 -5.36
C SER A 160 6.77 2.67 -4.96
N ALA A 161 6.44 3.82 -5.57
CA ALA A 161 5.18 4.50 -5.28
C ALA A 161 3.97 3.72 -5.83
N ARG A 162 4.10 3.07 -6.99
CA ARG A 162 3.07 2.17 -7.54
C ARG A 162 2.87 0.94 -6.67
N LEU A 163 3.92 0.37 -6.09
CA LEU A 163 3.79 -0.69 -5.09
C LEU A 163 2.98 -0.26 -3.86
N VAL A 164 3.10 1.01 -3.44
CA VAL A 164 2.42 1.50 -2.24
C VAL A 164 0.99 1.95 -2.51
N PHE A 165 0.71 2.52 -3.68
CA PHE A 165 -0.56 3.21 -3.99
C PHE A 165 -1.24 2.76 -5.30
N GLY A 166 -0.73 1.72 -5.97
CA GLY A 166 -1.14 1.33 -7.33
C GLY A 166 -2.61 0.98 -7.50
N GLU A 167 -3.30 0.62 -6.41
CA GLU A 167 -4.73 0.32 -6.41
C GLU A 167 -5.62 1.56 -6.23
N ILE A 168 -5.08 2.66 -5.69
CA ILE A 168 -5.88 3.84 -5.26
C ILE A 168 -6.09 4.82 -6.42
N ASN A 169 -5.07 5.04 -7.23
CA ASN A 169 -5.10 5.98 -8.35
C ASN A 169 -4.63 5.22 -9.59
N GLY A 170 -5.52 4.98 -10.56
CA GLY A 170 -5.16 4.32 -11.82
C GLY A 170 -3.88 4.91 -12.46
N PRO A 171 -3.18 4.13 -13.30
CA PRO A 171 -1.76 4.34 -13.63
C PRO A 171 -1.43 5.76 -14.13
N TYR A 172 -2.29 6.37 -14.95
CA TYR A 172 -2.09 7.73 -15.48
C TYR A 172 -2.19 8.84 -14.42
N THR A 173 -3.16 8.74 -13.50
CA THR A 173 -3.37 9.76 -12.46
C THR A 173 -2.30 9.66 -11.38
N GLY A 174 -1.91 8.43 -11.01
CA GLY A 174 -0.85 8.18 -10.03
C GLY A 174 0.51 8.74 -10.49
N ASP A 175 0.90 8.50 -11.73
CA ASP A 175 2.19 8.96 -12.25
C ASP A 175 2.31 10.49 -12.28
N LYS A 176 1.20 11.19 -12.54
CA LYS A 176 1.16 12.66 -12.54
C LYS A 176 1.38 13.24 -11.14
N ILE A 177 0.80 12.61 -10.12
CA ILE A 177 0.99 13.00 -8.71
C ILE A 177 2.45 12.81 -8.32
N ILE A 178 3.06 11.67 -8.68
CA ILE A 178 4.48 11.39 -8.44
C ILE A 178 5.35 12.43 -9.15
N GLU A 179 5.15 12.66 -10.45
CA GLU A 179 5.89 13.65 -11.25
C GLU A 179 5.85 15.04 -10.60
N ASN A 180 4.66 15.51 -10.23
CA ASN A 180 4.49 16.83 -9.62
C ASN A 180 5.16 16.93 -8.25
N ALA A 181 5.10 15.87 -7.44
CA ALA A 181 5.80 15.82 -6.15
C ALA A 181 7.32 15.95 -6.33
N VAL A 182 7.91 15.23 -7.29
CA VAL A 182 9.34 15.32 -7.60
C VAL A 182 9.72 16.69 -8.13
N LYS A 183 8.93 17.27 -9.05
CA LYS A 183 9.15 18.63 -9.57
C LYS A 183 9.21 19.66 -8.46
N ASP A 184 8.20 19.67 -7.58
CA ASP A 184 8.10 20.62 -6.48
C ASP A 184 9.28 20.45 -5.51
N TRP A 185 9.63 19.20 -5.20
CA TRP A 185 10.74 18.91 -4.30
C TRP A 185 12.09 19.35 -4.91
N LEU A 186 12.36 19.10 -6.19
CA LEU A 186 13.59 19.57 -6.82
C LEU A 186 13.64 21.10 -6.97
N LYS A 187 12.51 21.74 -7.30
CA LYS A 187 12.40 23.20 -7.41
C LYS A 187 12.76 23.90 -6.11
N LEU A 188 12.35 23.34 -4.98
CA LEU A 188 12.59 23.90 -3.65
C LEU A 188 13.93 23.50 -3.03
N ALA A 189 14.80 22.76 -3.74
CA ALA A 189 16.07 22.26 -3.18
C ALA A 189 16.97 23.38 -2.64
N SER A 190 17.13 24.47 -3.39
CA SER A 190 17.94 25.61 -2.97
C SER A 190 17.39 26.30 -1.71
N ASN A 191 16.06 26.45 -1.61
CA ASN A 191 15.41 27.05 -0.44
C ASN A 191 15.55 26.15 0.80
N ARG A 192 15.47 24.82 0.62
CA ARG A 192 15.69 23.88 1.73
C ARG A 192 17.13 23.90 2.22
N LEU A 193 18.10 24.05 1.30
CA LEU A 193 19.51 24.14 1.65
C LEU A 193 19.79 25.40 2.48
N SER A 194 19.36 26.57 1.98
CA SER A 194 19.58 27.84 2.70
C SER A 194 18.92 27.89 4.08
N TYR A 195 17.72 27.30 4.22
CA TYR A 195 17.04 27.17 5.51
C TYR A 195 17.78 26.25 6.50
N TYR A 196 18.39 25.17 5.99
CA TYR A 196 19.16 24.25 6.83
C TYR A 196 20.46 24.90 7.31
N ASP A 197 21.15 25.61 6.42
CA ASP A 197 22.39 26.31 6.74
C ASP A 197 22.16 27.42 7.77
N SER A 198 21.08 28.21 7.64
CA SER A 198 20.75 29.28 8.58
C SER A 198 20.36 28.78 9.98
N LYS A 199 19.74 27.59 10.08
CA LYS A 199 19.50 26.96 11.38
C LYS A 199 20.79 26.45 12.03
N LYS A 200 21.71 25.90 11.23
CA LYS A 200 22.99 25.37 11.74
C LYS A 200 23.87 26.48 12.33
N THR A 201 23.89 27.65 11.70
CA THR A 201 24.62 28.83 12.18
C THR A 201 24.05 29.43 13.46
N ASN A 202 22.76 29.23 13.75
CA ASN A 202 22.10 29.77 14.95
C ASN A 202 22.18 28.83 16.17
N CYS A 203 22.67 27.61 16.01
CA CYS A 203 22.81 26.61 17.08
C CYS A 203 24.27 26.25 17.39
N SER A 204 25.25 26.90 16.74
CA SER A 204 26.70 26.76 17.02
C SER A 204 27.19 28.00 17.75
#